data_AF-A0A7Z9XIK1-F1
#
_entry.id   AF-A0A7Z9XIK1-F1
#
_cell.length_a   1.000
_cell.length_b   1.000
_cell.length_c   1.000
_cell.angle_alpha   90.00
_cell.angle_beta   90.00
_cell.angle_gamma   90.00
#
_symmetry.space_group_name_H-M   'P 1'
#
loop_
_entity.id
_entity.type
_entity.pdbx_description
1 polymer ?
#
loop_
_entity_poly.entity_id
_entity_poly.type
_entity_poly.pdbx_seq_one_letter_code
_entity_poly.pdbx_strand_id
1 'polypeptide(L)'
;RAVGKALAMEMVLLDRRLSAEEARQFGLVNHVFPVEIYLDEALKLAKKLARQAPVAVRLGKEAVNKAFELSLHEGLAFERRAFHLLFATEDQKEGMAAFVEKRRPQWKGR
;
A
#
# COMPACT_ATOMS: atom_id res chain seq x y z
N ARG A 1 12.77 -6.29 7.52
CA ARG A 1 13.22 -6.00 6.14
C ARG A 1 13.30 -4.51 5.83
N ALA A 2 12.36 -3.68 6.31
CA ALA A 2 12.26 -2.25 5.99
C ALA A 2 13.60 -1.47 5.96
N VAL A 3 14.38 -1.49 7.04
CA VAL A 3 15.65 -0.75 7.14
C VAL A 3 16.90 -1.55 6.73
N GLY A 4 16.73 -2.76 6.17
CA GLY A 4 17.83 -3.67 5.86
C GLY A 4 18.46 -4.35 7.09
N LYS A 5 19.34 -5.34 6.86
CA LYS A 5 19.95 -6.15 7.93
C LYS A 5 20.92 -5.35 8.81
N ALA A 6 21.80 -4.57 8.21
CA ALA A 6 22.89 -3.90 8.92
C ALA A 6 22.36 -2.89 9.95
N LEU A 7 21.49 -1.97 9.53
CA LEU A 7 20.91 -0.96 10.42
C LEU A 7 19.99 -1.59 11.48
N ALA A 8 19.22 -2.63 11.12
CA ALA A 8 18.41 -3.35 12.09
C ALA A 8 19.26 -4.00 13.19
N MET A 9 20.43 -4.56 12.86
CA MET A 9 21.34 -5.11 13.87
C MET A 9 21.89 -4.02 14.80
N GLU A 10 22.24 -2.86 14.27
CA GLU A 10 22.72 -1.73 15.08
C GLU A 10 21.63 -1.24 16.06
N MET A 11 20.40 -1.06 15.58
CA MET A 11 19.26 -0.66 16.42
C MET A 11 18.98 -1.66 17.55
N VAL A 12 18.98 -2.97 17.24
CA VAL A 12 18.62 -4.01 18.22
C VAL A 12 19.76 -4.29 19.21
N LEU A 13 21.00 -4.32 18.75
CA LEU A 13 22.14 -4.71 19.61
C LEU A 13 22.68 -3.55 20.45
N LEU A 14 22.52 -2.30 19.99
CA LEU A 14 23.08 -1.11 20.65
C LEU A 14 22.02 -0.14 21.17
N ASP A 15 20.73 -0.51 21.15
CA ASP A 15 19.59 0.35 21.48
C ASP A 15 19.59 1.69 20.71
N ARG A 16 20.12 1.70 19.47
CA ARG A 16 20.11 2.91 18.65
C ARG A 16 18.67 3.27 18.27
N ARG A 17 18.29 4.50 18.60
CA ARG A 17 17.01 5.10 18.19
C ARG A 17 17.22 5.97 16.95
N LEU A 18 16.30 5.85 15.99
CA LEU A 18 16.29 6.71 14.82
C LEU A 18 15.43 7.95 15.11
N SER A 19 15.90 9.11 14.63
CA SER A 19 15.04 10.26 14.46
C SER A 19 13.96 9.99 13.40
N ALA A 20 12.89 10.81 13.38
CA ALA A 20 11.83 10.65 12.39
C ALA A 20 12.37 10.82 10.95
N GLU A 21 13.30 11.74 10.73
CA GLU A 21 13.88 12.00 9.40
C GLU A 21 14.79 10.84 8.95
N GLU A 22 15.61 10.28 9.85
CA GLU A 22 16.37 9.07 9.54
C GLU A 22 15.44 7.89 9.22
N ALA A 23 14.38 7.70 9.99
CA ALA A 23 13.41 6.64 9.74
C ALA A 23 12.78 6.77 8.34
N ARG A 24 12.54 8.00 7.87
CA ARG A 24 12.09 8.25 6.50
C ARG A 24 13.17 7.94 5.47
N GLN A 25 14.40 8.41 5.71
CA GLN A 25 15.54 8.20 4.81
C GLN A 25 15.83 6.70 4.61
N PHE A 26 15.73 5.90 5.67
CA PHE A 26 15.94 4.45 5.62
C PHE A 26 14.68 3.65 5.20
N GLY A 27 13.58 4.33 4.84
CA GLY A 27 12.38 3.67 4.33
C GLY A 27 11.56 2.92 5.40
N LEU A 28 11.74 3.26 6.68
CA LEU A 28 10.90 2.72 7.76
C LEU A 28 9.52 3.39 7.77
N VAL A 29 9.44 4.67 7.41
CA VAL A 29 8.19 5.44 7.29
C VAL A 29 8.13 6.17 5.95
N ASN A 30 6.93 6.35 5.41
CA ASN A 30 6.75 7.02 4.10
C ASN A 30 6.81 8.55 4.20
N HIS A 31 6.33 9.12 5.31
CA HIS A 31 6.21 10.55 5.52
C HIS A 31 6.51 10.93 6.97
N VAL A 32 7.02 12.14 7.16
CA VAL A 32 7.27 12.77 8.46
C VAL A 32 6.58 14.13 8.43
N PHE A 33 5.82 14.43 9.47
CA PHE A 33 5.06 15.67 9.59
C PHE A 33 5.23 16.24 11.01
N PRO A 34 5.08 17.57 11.18
CA PRO A 34 4.98 18.19 12.49
C PRO A 34 3.85 17.59 13.34
N VAL A 35 4.02 17.61 14.66
CA VAL A 35 3.10 17.01 15.65
C VAL A 35 1.72 17.68 15.61
N GLU A 36 1.66 18.92 15.14
CA GLU A 36 0.43 19.70 15.05
C GLU A 36 -0.47 19.24 13.89
N ILE A 37 0.09 18.60 12.85
CA ILE A 37 -0.64 18.28 11.61
C ILE A 37 -0.57 16.82 11.17
N TYR A 38 0.24 15.97 11.82
CA TYR A 38 0.46 14.58 11.37
C TYR A 38 -0.84 13.80 11.22
N LEU A 39 -1.80 14.01 12.13
CA LEU A 39 -3.07 13.31 12.11
C LEU A 39 -3.93 13.74 10.92
N ASP A 40 -3.98 15.03 10.62
CA ASP A 40 -4.72 15.55 9.47
C ASP A 40 -4.13 15.03 8.15
N GLU A 41 -2.81 14.97 8.03
CA GLU A 41 -2.14 14.40 6.85
C GLU A 41 -2.39 12.89 6.73
N ALA A 42 -2.35 12.15 7.85
CA ALA A 42 -2.70 10.73 7.87
C ALA A 42 -4.16 10.49 7.44
N LEU A 43 -5.09 11.32 7.92
CA LEU A 43 -6.50 11.25 7.53
C LEU A 43 -6.73 11.65 6.07
N LYS A 44 -5.96 12.60 5.52
CA LYS A 44 -5.99 12.92 4.08
C LYS A 44 -5.59 11.72 3.24
N LEU A 45 -4.53 10.99 3.63
CA LEU A 45 -4.14 9.74 2.96
C LEU A 45 -5.21 8.65 3.09
N ALA A 46 -5.76 8.45 4.28
CA ALA A 46 -6.83 7.49 4.51
C ALA A 46 -8.08 7.81 3.66
N LYS A 47 -8.46 9.09 3.54
CA LYS A 47 -9.57 9.54 2.68
C LYS A 47 -9.30 9.28 1.19
N LYS A 48 -8.04 9.39 0.73
CA LYS A 48 -7.67 9.03 -0.65
C LYS A 48 -7.81 7.53 -0.89
N LEU A 49 -7.39 6.71 0.08
CA LEU A 49 -7.52 5.25 0.02
C LEU A 49 -8.98 4.80 0.06
N ALA A 50 -9.80 5.40 0.92
CA ALA A 50 -11.23 5.09 1.05
C ALA A 50 -12.05 5.41 -0.20
N ARG A 51 -11.51 6.22 -1.13
CA ARG A 51 -12.12 6.54 -2.43
C ARG A 51 -11.73 5.58 -3.55
N GLN A 52 -10.98 4.51 -3.26
CA GLN A 52 -10.59 3.50 -4.25
C GLN A 52 -11.55 2.30 -4.21
N ALA A 53 -11.52 1.47 -5.25
CA ALA A 53 -12.30 0.23 -5.33
C ALA A 53 -11.93 -0.74 -4.19
N PRO A 54 -12.85 -1.07 -3.26
CA PRO A 54 -12.53 -1.83 -2.06
C PRO A 54 -11.96 -3.23 -2.29
N VAL A 55 -12.41 -3.94 -3.34
CA VAL A 55 -11.89 -5.28 -3.68
C VAL A 55 -10.46 -5.16 -4.23
N ALA A 56 -10.20 -4.19 -5.11
CA ALA A 56 -8.88 -3.94 -5.68
C ALA A 56 -7.84 -3.55 -4.64
N VAL A 57 -8.21 -2.67 -3.70
CA VAL A 57 -7.32 -2.29 -2.58
C VAL A 57 -6.94 -3.51 -1.72
N ARG A 58 -7.91 -4.37 -1.39
CA ARG A 58 -7.67 -5.57 -0.58
C ARG A 58 -6.73 -6.54 -1.29
N LEU A 59 -7.01 -6.86 -2.55
CA LEU A 59 -6.18 -7.79 -3.33
C LEU A 59 -4.79 -7.22 -3.63
N GLY A 60 -4.67 -5.93 -3.91
CA GLY A 60 -3.37 -5.27 -4.08
C GLY A 60 -2.53 -5.31 -2.80
N LYS A 61 -3.13 -5.04 -1.64
CA LYS A 61 -2.45 -5.17 -0.33
C LYS A 61 -2.00 -6.61 -0.07
N GLU A 62 -2.86 -7.59 -0.36
CA GLU A 62 -2.53 -9.00 -0.19
C GLU A 62 -1.36 -9.43 -1.10
N ALA A 63 -1.36 -9.01 -2.36
CA ALA A 63 -0.31 -9.31 -3.31
C ALA A 63 1.05 -8.76 -2.85
N VAL A 64 1.10 -7.49 -2.43
CA VAL A 64 2.32 -6.87 -1.90
C VAL A 64 2.82 -7.60 -0.66
N ASN A 65 1.93 -7.94 0.29
CA ASN A 65 2.33 -8.67 1.48
C ASN A 65 2.90 -10.06 1.16
N LYS A 66 2.25 -10.81 0.25
CA LYS A 66 2.74 -12.14 -0.15
C LYS A 66 4.04 -12.09 -0.94
N ALA A 67 4.33 -11.01 -1.66
CA ALA A 67 5.61 -10.85 -2.36
C ALA A 67 6.81 -10.84 -1.40
N PHE A 68 6.62 -10.55 -0.11
CA PHE A 68 7.67 -10.69 0.89
C PHE A 68 7.87 -12.13 1.38
N GLU A 69 6.87 -13.00 1.24
CA GLU A 69 6.90 -14.37 1.77
C GLU A 69 7.17 -15.43 0.70
N LEU A 70 7.06 -15.07 -0.58
CA LEU A 70 7.16 -15.99 -1.72
C LEU A 70 8.38 -15.71 -2.58
N SER A 71 8.76 -16.68 -3.41
CA SER A 71 9.69 -16.41 -4.51
C SER A 71 9.08 -15.44 -5.53
N LEU A 72 9.92 -14.78 -6.33
CA LEU A 72 9.45 -13.87 -7.38
C LEU A 72 8.46 -14.55 -8.34
N HIS A 73 8.75 -15.80 -8.73
CA HIS A 73 7.89 -16.54 -9.65
C HIS A 73 6.51 -16.83 -9.06
N GLU A 74 6.45 -17.28 -7.81
CA GLU A 74 5.20 -17.56 -7.10
C GLU A 74 4.40 -16.28 -6.82
N GLY A 75 5.09 -15.19 -6.45
CA GLY A 75 4.51 -13.87 -6.25
C GLY A 75 3.83 -13.34 -7.50
N LEU A 76 4.51 -13.39 -8.66
CA LEU A 76 3.94 -13.00 -9.95
C LEU A 76 2.75 -13.89 -10.36
N ALA A 77 2.83 -15.19 -10.07
CA ALA A 77 1.72 -16.10 -10.32
C ALA A 77 0.50 -15.78 -9.42
N PHE A 78 0.73 -15.40 -8.16
CA PHE A 78 -0.31 -14.96 -7.23
C PHE A 78 -0.95 -13.65 -7.70
N GLU A 79 -0.14 -12.64 -8.00
CA GLU A 79 -0.60 -11.33 -8.48
C GLU A 79 -1.46 -11.46 -9.74
N ARG A 80 -1.02 -12.25 -10.73
CA ARG A 80 -1.80 -12.49 -11.96
C ARG A 80 -3.17 -13.09 -11.67
N ARG A 81 -3.27 -14.06 -10.75
CA ARG A 81 -4.57 -14.63 -10.35
C ARG A 81 -5.45 -13.61 -9.65
N ALA A 82 -4.88 -12.84 -8.70
CA ALA A 82 -5.60 -11.77 -8.01
C ALA A 82 -6.11 -10.71 -8.99
N PHE A 83 -5.31 -10.35 -10.00
CA PHE A 83 -5.69 -9.43 -11.06
C PHE A 83 -6.85 -9.98 -11.91
N HIS A 84 -6.81 -11.25 -12.32
CA HIS A 84 -7.92 -11.87 -13.06
C HIS A 84 -9.22 -11.90 -12.25
N LEU A 85 -9.16 -12.12 -10.93
CA LEU A 85 -10.36 -12.08 -10.07
C LEU A 85 -11.04 -10.71 -10.09
N LEU A 86 -10.30 -9.62 -10.27
CA LEU A 86 -10.88 -8.28 -10.34
C LEU A 86 -11.83 -8.11 -11.52
N PHE A 87 -11.60 -8.78 -12.66
CA PHE A 87 -12.50 -8.71 -13.82
C PHE A 87 -13.89 -9.28 -13.57
N ALA A 88 -14.07 -10.06 -12.50
CA ALA A 88 -15.38 -10.54 -12.08
C ALA A 88 -16.17 -9.50 -11.25
N THR A 89 -15.53 -8.43 -10.77
CA THR A 89 -16.15 -7.42 -9.90
C THR A 89 -16.95 -6.37 -10.70
N GLU A 90 -17.98 -5.80 -10.08
CA GLU A 90 -18.69 -4.64 -10.65
C GLU A 90 -17.77 -3.42 -10.71
N ASP A 91 -16.94 -3.25 -9.67
CA ASP A 91 -16.01 -2.12 -9.58
C ASP A 91 -15.01 -2.09 -10.73
N GLN A 92 -14.52 -3.23 -11.21
CA GLN A 92 -13.59 -3.25 -12.35
C GLN A 92 -14.25 -2.70 -13.63
N LYS A 93 -15.51 -3.08 -13.90
CA LYS A 93 -16.27 -2.60 -15.06
C LYS A 93 -16.56 -1.11 -14.94
N GLU A 94 -17.02 -0.68 -13.78
CA GLU A 94 -17.29 0.73 -13.49
C GLU A 94 -16.02 1.59 -13.58
N GLY A 95 -14.89 1.08 -13.10
CA GLY A 95 -13.60 1.78 -13.18
C GLY A 95 -13.15 2.01 -14.61
N MET A 96 -13.29 0.99 -15.47
CA MET A 96 -13.01 1.13 -16.90
C MET A 96 -13.98 2.11 -17.58
N ALA A 97 -15.29 1.99 -17.30
CA ALA A 97 -16.31 2.85 -17.89
C ALA A 97 -16.10 4.31 -17.48
N ALA A 98 -15.92 4.58 -16.18
CA ALA A 98 -15.69 5.91 -15.65
C ALA A 98 -14.41 6.56 -16.22
N PHE A 99 -13.36 5.76 -16.46
CA PHE A 99 -12.13 6.23 -17.09
C PHE A 99 -12.36 6.67 -18.55
N VAL A 100 -13.04 5.83 -19.35
CA VAL A 100 -13.37 6.13 -20.75
C VAL A 100 -14.28 7.36 -20.84
N GLU A 101 -15.28 7.44 -19.97
CA GLU A 101 -16.26 8.53 -19.89
C GLU A 101 -15.73 9.78 -19.18
N LYS A 102 -14.48 9.76 -18.69
CA LYS A 102 -13.81 10.87 -17.97
C LYS A 102 -14.62 11.40 -16.77
N ARG A 103 -15.34 10.51 -16.09
CA ARG A 103 -16.12 10.83 -14.88
C ARG A 103 -15.52 10.17 -13.65
N ARG A 104 -16.02 10.55 -12.47
CA ARG A 104 -15.62 9.89 -11.22
C ARG A 104 -16.32 8.52 -11.13
N PRO A 105 -15.59 7.44 -10.77
CA PRO A 105 -16.18 6.13 -10.56
C PRO A 105 -16.99 6.07 -9.27
N GLN A 106 -18.01 5.22 -9.26
CA GLN A 106 -18.84 4.93 -8.09
C GLN A 106 -18.64 3.47 -7.66
N TRP A 107 -17.80 3.27 -6.65
CA TRP A 107 -17.48 1.93 -6.16
C TRP A 107 -18.60 1.35 -5.28
N LYS A 108 -18.94 0.09 -5.52
CA LYS A 108 -19.89 -0.70 -4.72
C LYS A 108 -19.21 -1.74 -3.84
N GLY A 109 -17.93 -2.03 -4.06
CA GLY A 109 -17.15 -2.95 -3.23
C GLY A 109 -17.46 -4.43 -3.44
N ARG A 110 -17.95 -4.79 -4.63
CA ARG A 110 -18.31 -6.16 -5.02
C ARG A 110 -17.99 -6.42 -6.48
#